data_AF-A0A7S2MBL0-F1
#
_entry.id   AF-A0A7S2MBL0-F1
#
_cell.length_a   1.000
_cell.length_b   1.000
_cell.length_c   1.000
_cell.angle_alpha   90.00
_cell.angle_beta   90.00
_cell.angle_gamma   90.00
#
_symmetry.space_group_name_H-M   'P 1'
#
loop_
_entity.id
_entity.type
_entity.pdbx_description
1 polymer ?
#
loop_
_entity_poly.entity_id
_entity_poly.type
_entity_poly.pdbx_seq_one_letter_code
_entity_poly.pdbx_strand_id
1 'polypeptide(L)'
;MWISRGLSLLALLAEQALAERFSVDGIKAPETQGMWMLYQYFVHDEKGGDRGPPIVSFDIQQRKASSEGSDRSQEYAGLEATVLSLQQSRDLIDVHGFCGGDRLQLKKTTSPPVSYRITGAHNFQSITLQEGSGVYVLLFTNCGSLVNLELVGEVTVRSTHGYIPFVERPKRALYGTLAVSYFTISVIWGAAALSWRHQLFYIQKRIIVVTISGLVECSCFFVLYDQWDKTADYHRVLFAVAAYASVYKVALCFRGLLVSAMADDPVNAGEPDVSVMIHVVLA
;
A
#
# COMPACT_ATOMS: atom_id res chain seq x y z
N MET A 1 20.09 -23.34 -12.04
CA MET A 1 20.51 -22.26 -11.11
C MET A 1 20.41 -20.84 -11.70
N TRP A 2 19.91 -20.64 -12.93
CA TRP A 2 19.82 -19.32 -13.57
C TRP A 2 18.45 -18.61 -13.43
N ILE A 3 17.41 -19.30 -12.97
CA ILE A 3 16.04 -18.75 -12.88
C ILE A 3 15.85 -17.86 -11.64
N SER A 4 16.68 -17.99 -10.60
CA SER A 4 16.50 -17.22 -9.35
C SER A 4 16.96 -15.76 -9.46
N ARG A 5 17.76 -15.39 -10.47
CA ARG A 5 18.25 -14.01 -10.65
C ARG A 5 17.28 -13.10 -11.39
N GLY A 6 16.38 -13.65 -12.22
CA GLY A 6 15.38 -12.87 -12.97
C GLY A 6 14.18 -12.42 -12.14
N LEU A 7 13.75 -13.24 -11.17
CA LEU A 7 12.58 -12.95 -10.34
C LEU A 7 12.81 -11.83 -9.31
N SER A 8 14.06 -11.59 -8.88
CA SER A 8 14.38 -10.49 -7.96
C SER A 8 14.24 -9.10 -8.60
N LEU A 9 14.36 -8.98 -9.94
CA LEU A 9 14.25 -7.69 -10.63
C LEU A 9 12.79 -7.27 -10.90
N LEU A 10 11.88 -8.23 -11.05
CA LEU A 10 10.46 -7.97 -11.33
C LEU A 10 9.67 -7.54 -10.09
N ALA A 11 10.07 -7.98 -8.89
CA ALA A 11 9.44 -7.54 -7.63
C ALA A 11 9.78 -6.08 -7.26
N LEU A 12 10.83 -5.49 -7.84
CA LEU A 12 11.26 -4.11 -7.60
C LEU A 12 10.51 -3.08 -8.48
N LEU A 13 9.79 -3.52 -9.52
CA LEU A 13 9.11 -2.64 -10.49
C LEU A 13 7.60 -2.56 -10.29
N ALA A 14 7.06 -3.19 -9.25
CA ALA A 14 5.64 -3.03 -8.89
C ALA A 14 5.44 -1.68 -8.17
N GLU A 15 5.32 -0.60 -8.93
CA GLU A 15 4.62 0.59 -8.46
C GLU A 15 3.14 0.20 -8.28
N GLN A 16 2.78 -0.25 -7.08
CA GLN A 16 1.39 -0.59 -6.76
C GLN A 16 0.87 0.26 -5.62
N ALA A 17 -0.30 0.85 -5.92
CA ALA A 17 -1.28 1.47 -5.03
C ALA A 17 -0.69 2.12 -3.77
N LEU A 18 -0.29 3.39 -3.94
CA LEU A 18 0.04 4.29 -2.86
C LEU A 18 -1.07 4.23 -1.79
N ALA A 19 -0.63 4.19 -0.54
CA ALA A 19 -1.44 4.39 0.65
C ALA A 19 -2.42 5.56 0.53
N GLU A 20 -3.29 5.74 1.51
CA GLU A 20 -4.08 6.98 1.71
C GLU A 20 -3.20 8.25 1.90
N ARG A 21 -1.89 8.14 1.67
CA ARG A 21 -0.89 9.19 1.52
C ARG A 21 -0.65 9.44 0.03
N PHE A 22 -1.11 10.59 -0.44
CA PHE A 22 -0.84 11.08 -1.78
C PHE A 22 0.35 12.03 -1.73
N SER A 23 1.48 11.63 -2.30
CA SER A 23 2.63 12.52 -2.50
C SER A 23 2.45 13.34 -3.78
N VAL A 24 2.73 14.63 -3.64
CA VAL A 24 2.62 15.66 -4.65
C VAL A 24 4.03 16.19 -4.93
N ASP A 25 4.97 15.33 -5.30
CA ASP A 25 6.37 15.75 -5.50
C ASP A 25 6.63 16.25 -6.93
N GLY A 26 6.70 17.58 -7.10
CA GLY A 26 7.04 18.22 -8.37
C GLY A 26 5.90 18.25 -9.39
N ILE A 27 4.66 18.09 -8.93
CA ILE A 27 3.48 18.22 -9.79
C ILE A 27 3.26 19.70 -10.08
N LYS A 28 3.12 20.07 -11.35
CA LYS A 28 2.79 21.46 -11.72
C LYS A 28 1.46 21.87 -11.10
N ALA A 29 1.33 23.09 -10.62
CA ALA A 29 0.05 23.62 -10.18
C ALA A 29 -0.87 23.85 -11.39
N PRO A 30 -2.21 23.86 -11.18
CA PRO A 30 -3.15 24.29 -12.21
C PRO A 30 -2.80 25.69 -12.75
N GLU A 31 -3.12 25.94 -14.02
CA GLU A 31 -3.02 27.28 -14.61
C GLU A 31 -3.93 28.29 -13.89
N THR A 32 -3.76 29.58 -14.19
CA THR A 32 -4.60 30.64 -13.59
C THR A 32 -6.07 30.39 -13.85
N GLN A 33 -6.89 30.45 -12.81
CA GLN A 33 -8.31 30.09 -12.85
C GLN A 33 -8.52 28.66 -13.37
N GLY A 34 -7.61 27.76 -13.01
CA GLY A 34 -7.64 26.34 -13.35
C GLY A 34 -7.87 25.46 -12.13
N MET A 35 -8.36 24.25 -12.38
CA MET A 35 -8.54 23.22 -11.36
C MET A 35 -8.12 21.85 -11.87
N TRP A 36 -7.46 21.05 -11.04
CA TRP A 36 -7.13 19.66 -11.32
C TRP A 36 -7.75 18.73 -10.29
N MET A 37 -8.32 17.64 -10.79
CA MET A 37 -8.78 16.52 -9.99
C MET A 37 -7.72 15.43 -10.06
N LEU A 38 -7.03 15.17 -8.94
CA LEU A 38 -5.87 14.29 -8.93
C LEU A 38 -6.20 12.90 -8.39
N TYR A 39 -7.04 12.81 -7.36
CA TYR A 39 -7.20 11.55 -6.64
C TYR A 39 -8.60 11.37 -6.06
N GLN A 40 -9.06 10.12 -6.05
CA GLN A 40 -10.31 9.70 -5.43
C GLN A 40 -10.00 8.63 -4.38
N TYR A 41 -10.57 8.77 -3.19
CA TYR A 41 -10.39 7.82 -2.10
C TYR A 41 -11.72 7.59 -1.37
N PHE A 42 -11.90 6.39 -0.82
CA PHE A 42 -13.09 6.03 -0.06
C PHE A 42 -12.81 6.17 1.43
N VAL A 43 -13.47 7.12 2.09
CA VAL A 43 -13.40 7.27 3.53
C VAL A 43 -14.56 6.51 4.14
N HIS A 44 -14.25 5.61 5.08
CA HIS A 44 -15.26 5.00 5.93
C HIS A 44 -15.34 5.79 7.25
N ASP A 45 -16.56 6.17 7.61
CA ASP A 45 -16.91 6.79 8.88
C ASP A 45 -17.94 5.90 9.59
N GLU A 46 -17.50 5.25 10.66
CA GLU A 46 -18.35 4.48 11.56
C GLU A 46 -18.46 5.21 12.90
N LYS A 47 -19.71 5.46 13.34
CA LYS A 47 -19.97 6.12 14.62
C LYS A 47 -19.39 5.28 15.76
N GLY A 48 -18.39 5.82 16.44
CA GLY A 48 -17.73 5.15 17.56
C GLY A 48 -16.48 4.35 17.18
N GLY A 49 -15.90 4.58 16.00
CA GLY A 49 -14.61 3.98 15.65
C GLY A 49 -13.48 4.32 16.64
N ASP A 50 -12.58 3.36 16.85
CA ASP A 50 -11.54 3.41 17.89
C ASP A 50 -10.58 4.61 17.77
N ARG A 51 -10.44 5.21 16.57
CA ARG A 51 -9.47 6.29 16.30
C ARG A 51 -10.09 7.68 16.17
N GLY A 52 -11.37 7.82 16.49
CA GLY A 52 -12.11 9.07 16.36
C GLY A 52 -12.56 9.35 14.93
N PRO A 53 -13.01 10.57 14.62
CA PRO A 53 -13.57 10.92 13.32
C PRO A 53 -12.50 10.88 12.22
N PRO A 54 -12.90 10.77 10.94
CA PRO A 54 -11.97 10.79 9.83
C PRO A 54 -11.26 12.15 9.72
N ILE A 55 -9.97 12.12 9.45
CA ILE A 55 -9.10 13.31 9.40
C ILE A 55 -8.36 13.33 8.07
N VAL A 56 -8.25 14.51 7.45
CA VAL A 56 -7.31 14.77 6.36
C VAL A 56 -6.22 15.68 6.89
N SER A 57 -4.96 15.32 6.68
CA SER A 57 -3.82 16.16 7.00
C SER A 57 -3.13 16.60 5.72
N PHE A 58 -2.92 17.90 5.60
CA PHE A 58 -2.24 18.55 4.50
C PHE A 58 -0.86 18.95 4.97
N ASP A 59 0.16 18.49 4.25
CA ASP A 59 1.54 18.90 4.39
C ASP A 59 2.08 19.28 3.01
N ILE A 60 1.51 20.33 2.41
CA ILE A 60 1.79 20.74 1.03
C ILE A 60 2.39 22.14 1.03
N GLN A 61 3.40 22.32 0.18
CA GLN A 61 4.04 23.59 -0.09
C GLN A 61 4.06 23.86 -1.59
N GLN A 62 4.08 25.14 -1.95
CA GLN A 62 4.33 25.57 -3.31
C GLN A 62 5.80 25.96 -3.50
N ARG A 63 6.36 25.60 -4.65
CA ARG A 63 7.69 25.99 -5.12
C ARG A 63 7.56 26.63 -6.50
N LYS A 64 8.36 27.65 -6.80
CA LYS A 64 8.44 28.16 -8.18
C LYS A 64 9.18 27.13 -9.05
N ALA A 65 8.63 26.77 -10.21
CA ALA A 65 9.33 25.91 -11.16
C ALA A 65 10.62 26.61 -11.61
N SER A 66 11.76 26.03 -11.24
CA SER A 66 13.13 26.49 -11.48
C SER A 66 13.32 27.48 -12.64
N SER A 67 13.58 28.75 -12.31
CA SER A 67 14.54 29.58 -13.03
C SER A 67 15.24 30.48 -11.99
N GLU A 68 16.48 30.09 -11.71
CA GLU A 68 17.58 30.81 -11.04
C GLU A 68 17.25 31.76 -9.86
N GLY A 69 17.74 31.38 -8.68
CA GLY A 69 18.12 32.32 -7.62
C GLY A 69 17.05 32.58 -6.57
N SER A 70 17.12 31.79 -5.49
CA SER A 70 16.75 32.01 -4.06
C SER A 70 15.77 33.11 -3.63
N ASP A 71 14.87 33.60 -4.47
CA ASP A 71 13.95 34.64 -4.04
C ASP A 71 12.80 33.99 -3.27
N ARG A 72 12.70 34.36 -2.00
CA ARG A 72 11.71 33.86 -1.04
C ARG A 72 10.35 33.85 -1.73
N SER A 73 9.73 32.66 -1.77
CA SER A 73 8.38 32.47 -2.27
C SER A 73 7.49 33.55 -1.65
N GLN A 74 7.15 34.56 -2.45
CA GLN A 74 6.13 35.52 -2.04
C GLN A 74 4.89 34.70 -1.70
N GLU A 75 4.28 35.04 -0.56
CA GLU A 75 3.12 34.34 -0.03
C GLU A 75 1.96 34.42 -1.04
N TYR A 76 1.89 33.45 -1.94
CA TYR A 76 0.82 33.37 -2.91
C TYR A 76 -0.39 32.70 -2.28
N ALA A 77 -1.47 33.47 -2.13
CA ALA A 77 -2.67 33.04 -1.43
C ALA A 77 -3.74 32.41 -2.35
N GLY A 78 -3.50 32.36 -3.66
CA GLY A 78 -4.47 31.93 -4.67
C GLY A 78 -4.52 30.41 -4.90
N LEU A 79 -3.65 29.63 -4.26
CA LEU A 79 -3.62 28.19 -4.40
C LEU A 79 -4.28 27.49 -3.20
N GLU A 80 -5.20 26.57 -3.49
CA GLU A 80 -5.99 25.88 -2.46
C GLU A 80 -6.08 24.38 -2.79
N ALA A 81 -5.81 23.53 -1.81
CA ALA A 81 -6.14 22.11 -1.84
C ALA A 81 -7.48 21.92 -1.15
N THR A 82 -8.45 21.34 -1.85
CA THR A 82 -9.79 21.12 -1.31
C THR A 82 -10.16 19.65 -1.39
N VAL A 83 -10.64 19.11 -0.29
CA VAL A 83 -11.24 17.78 -0.21
C VAL A 83 -12.75 17.92 -0.18
N LEU A 84 -13.39 17.24 -1.12
CA LEU A 84 -14.84 17.30 -1.34
C LEU A 84 -15.39 15.89 -1.47
N SER A 85 -16.61 15.65 -1.01
CA SER A 85 -17.27 14.40 -1.37
C SER A 85 -17.61 14.39 -2.87
N LEU A 86 -17.68 13.20 -3.46
CA LEU A 86 -17.97 13.02 -4.88
C LEU A 86 -19.34 13.63 -5.28
N GLN A 87 -20.27 13.73 -4.33
CA GLN A 87 -21.55 14.41 -4.53
C GLN A 87 -21.33 15.91 -4.67
N GLN A 88 -20.62 16.53 -3.74
CA GLN A 88 -20.27 17.96 -3.79
C GLN A 88 -19.46 18.32 -5.04
N SER A 89 -18.55 17.44 -5.48
CA SER A 89 -17.74 17.70 -6.69
C SER A 89 -18.58 17.75 -7.97
N ARG A 90 -19.76 17.14 -7.99
CA ARG A 90 -20.68 17.25 -9.14
C ARG A 90 -21.41 18.59 -9.17
N ASP A 91 -21.59 19.22 -8.01
CA ASP A 91 -22.20 20.54 -7.90
C ASP A 91 -21.24 21.66 -8.33
N LEU A 92 -19.93 21.35 -8.44
CA LEU A 92 -18.87 22.24 -8.96
C LEU A 92 -18.84 22.43 -10.47
N ILE A 93 -19.70 21.78 -11.25
CA ILE A 93 -19.64 21.76 -12.72
C ILE A 93 -19.91 23.14 -13.36
N ASP A 94 -20.04 24.22 -12.59
CA ASP A 94 -20.04 25.57 -13.14
C ASP A 94 -18.61 25.98 -13.55
N VAL A 95 -18.21 25.51 -14.74
CA VAL A 95 -16.87 25.72 -15.35
C VAL A 95 -16.47 27.19 -15.39
N HIS A 96 -17.45 28.10 -15.37
CA HIS A 96 -17.23 29.54 -15.54
C HIS A 96 -17.21 30.33 -14.22
N GLY A 97 -17.43 29.69 -13.06
CA GLY A 97 -17.70 30.42 -11.81
C GLY A 97 -17.13 29.80 -10.53
N PHE A 98 -16.18 28.88 -10.62
CA PHE A 98 -15.67 28.21 -9.42
C PHE A 98 -14.71 29.06 -8.58
N CYS A 99 -14.09 30.10 -9.13
CA CYS A 99 -13.29 31.06 -8.35
C CYS A 99 -14.10 32.32 -8.06
N GLY A 100 -14.17 32.70 -6.78
CA GLY A 100 -14.72 33.99 -6.37
C GLY A 100 -13.74 34.74 -5.49
N GLY A 101 -12.97 35.63 -6.11
CA GLY A 101 -11.76 36.20 -5.53
C GLY A 101 -10.64 35.16 -5.51
N ASP A 102 -9.88 35.11 -4.42
CA ASP A 102 -8.72 34.21 -4.25
C ASP A 102 -9.10 32.82 -3.70
N ARG A 103 -10.37 32.43 -3.73
CA ARG A 103 -10.85 31.17 -3.12
C ARG A 103 -11.85 30.44 -4.01
N LEU A 104 -11.91 29.14 -3.82
CA LEU A 104 -12.92 28.28 -4.43
C LEU A 104 -14.31 28.61 -3.85
N GLN A 105 -15.26 28.93 -4.73
CA GLN A 105 -16.66 29.12 -4.38
C GLN A 105 -17.50 27.95 -4.89
N LEU A 106 -18.26 27.35 -3.97
CA LEU A 106 -19.18 26.26 -4.27
C LEU A 106 -20.61 26.79 -4.37
N LYS A 107 -21.35 26.28 -5.35
CA LYS A 107 -22.75 26.61 -5.61
C LYS A 107 -23.64 25.96 -4.56
N LYS A 108 -23.63 26.52 -3.35
CA LYS A 108 -24.46 26.16 -2.19
C LYS A 108 -24.28 24.71 -1.74
N THR A 109 -23.33 24.50 -0.85
CA THR A 109 -23.04 23.18 -0.26
C THR A 109 -23.76 23.00 1.07
N THR A 110 -24.25 21.79 1.35
CA THR A 110 -24.91 21.43 2.61
C THR A 110 -23.93 21.41 3.79
N SER A 111 -22.65 21.13 3.53
CA SER A 111 -21.55 21.19 4.50
C SER A 111 -20.39 22.01 3.93
N PRO A 112 -19.61 22.72 4.78
CA PRO A 112 -18.46 23.48 4.30
C PRO A 112 -17.38 22.52 3.78
N PRO A 113 -16.77 22.81 2.62
CA PRO A 113 -15.69 22.00 2.10
C PRO A 113 -14.46 22.10 2.99
N VAL A 114 -13.68 21.01 3.04
CA VAL A 114 -12.40 21.03 3.75
C VAL A 114 -11.35 21.59 2.80
N SER A 115 -11.01 22.86 2.99
CA SER A 115 -10.05 23.56 2.14
C SER A 115 -8.82 24.01 2.93
N TYR A 116 -7.67 23.86 2.29
CA TYR A 116 -6.35 24.18 2.83
C TYR A 116 -5.66 25.15 1.87
N ARG A 117 -5.32 26.35 2.36
CA ARG A 117 -4.57 27.32 1.58
C ARG A 117 -3.10 26.91 1.57
N ILE A 118 -2.57 26.64 0.39
CA ILE A 118 -1.17 26.27 0.21
C ILE A 118 -0.35 27.54 0.23
N THR A 119 0.65 27.59 1.10
CA THR A 119 1.58 28.73 1.21
C THR A 119 2.99 28.29 0.82
N GLY A 120 3.91 29.24 0.69
CA GLY A 120 5.33 28.93 0.48
C GLY A 120 6.03 28.37 1.73
N ALA A 121 5.39 28.43 2.89
CA ALA A 121 5.91 27.91 4.15
C ALA A 121 5.36 26.51 4.45
N HIS A 122 6.18 25.70 5.12
CA HIS A 122 5.81 24.37 5.60
C HIS A 122 4.77 24.48 6.73
N ASN A 123 3.49 24.30 6.41
CA ASN A 123 2.39 24.41 7.35
C ASN A 123 1.61 23.10 7.40
N PHE A 124 1.84 22.30 8.44
CA PHE A 124 1.05 21.09 8.66
C PHE A 124 -0.34 21.47 9.21
N GLN A 125 -1.41 21.02 8.56
CA GLN A 125 -2.77 21.22 9.06
C GLN A 125 -3.60 19.94 8.94
N SER A 126 -4.21 19.53 10.05
CA SER A 126 -5.17 18.42 10.10
C SER A 126 -6.59 18.95 10.25
N ILE A 127 -7.50 18.52 9.38
CA ILE A 127 -8.91 18.92 9.39
C ILE A 127 -9.78 17.67 9.45
N THR A 128 -10.73 17.66 10.38
CA THR A 128 -11.72 16.58 10.52
C THR A 128 -12.77 16.68 9.42
N LEU A 129 -13.05 15.57 8.74
CA LEU A 129 -14.15 15.49 7.78
C LEU A 129 -15.48 15.40 8.55
N GLN A 130 -16.41 16.29 8.24
CA GLN A 130 -17.73 16.33 8.88
C GLN A 130 -18.76 15.42 8.17
N GLU A 131 -18.52 15.12 6.89
CA GLU A 131 -19.37 14.21 6.13
C GLU A 131 -19.00 12.75 6.45
N GLY A 132 -20.01 11.87 6.37
CA GLY A 132 -19.87 10.47 6.73
C GLY A 132 -19.10 9.64 5.69
N SER A 133 -19.37 8.32 5.69
CA SER A 133 -18.75 7.38 4.76
C SER A 133 -19.04 7.76 3.29
N GLY A 134 -18.02 7.79 2.44
CA GLY A 134 -18.20 8.14 1.03
C GLY A 134 -16.91 8.20 0.22
N VAL A 135 -17.05 8.44 -1.07
CA VAL A 135 -15.92 8.75 -1.96
C VAL A 135 -15.63 10.24 -1.84
N TYR A 136 -14.38 10.57 -1.56
CA TYR A 136 -13.85 11.91 -1.51
C TYR A 136 -12.85 12.11 -2.63
N VAL A 137 -12.75 13.36 -3.07
CA VAL A 137 -11.92 13.78 -4.17
C VAL A 137 -11.00 14.89 -3.68
N LEU A 138 -9.71 14.77 -3.97
CA LEU A 138 -8.72 15.81 -3.74
C LEU A 138 -8.62 16.68 -5.00
N LEU A 139 -8.96 17.96 -4.84
CA LEU A 139 -8.87 18.96 -5.89
C LEU A 139 -7.82 20.01 -5.55
N PHE A 140 -7.06 20.41 -6.54
CA PHE A 140 -6.18 21.57 -6.46
C PHE A 140 -6.75 22.66 -7.35
N THR A 141 -6.90 23.85 -6.79
CA THR A 141 -7.46 25.00 -7.51
C THR A 141 -6.50 26.17 -7.42
N ASN A 142 -6.37 26.89 -8.53
CA ASN A 142 -5.58 28.11 -8.61
C ASN A 142 -6.50 29.27 -9.01
N CYS A 143 -6.95 30.04 -8.03
CA CYS A 143 -7.83 31.20 -8.24
C CYS A 143 -7.08 32.53 -8.37
N GLY A 144 -5.75 32.53 -8.23
CA GLY A 144 -4.95 33.73 -8.44
C GLY A 144 -4.36 33.83 -9.87
N SER A 145 -3.40 34.73 -10.02
CA SER A 145 -2.79 35.10 -11.31
C SER A 145 -1.41 34.49 -11.56
N LEU A 146 -0.84 33.72 -10.62
CA LEU A 146 0.48 33.12 -10.83
C LEU A 146 0.39 31.81 -11.61
N VAL A 147 1.35 31.66 -12.53
CA VAL A 147 1.61 30.47 -13.34
C VAL A 147 2.96 29.86 -12.97
N ASN A 148 3.22 28.63 -13.44
CA ASN A 148 4.50 27.92 -13.26
C ASN A 148 4.89 27.66 -11.80
N LEU A 149 3.88 27.36 -10.97
CA LEU A 149 4.11 26.83 -9.63
C LEU A 149 4.20 25.30 -9.70
N GLU A 150 4.98 24.73 -8.80
CA GLU A 150 5.08 23.30 -8.52
C GLU A 150 4.59 23.07 -7.09
N LEU A 151 3.92 21.96 -6.88
CA LEU A 151 3.50 21.49 -5.57
C LEU A 151 4.51 20.45 -5.11
N VAL A 152 4.84 20.50 -3.82
CA VAL A 152 5.72 19.57 -3.13
C VAL A 152 5.10 19.26 -1.78
N GLY A 153 5.07 18.01 -1.37
CA GLY A 153 4.51 17.60 -0.09
C GLY A 153 3.40 16.57 -0.25
N GLU A 154 2.57 16.39 0.77
CA GLU A 154 1.74 15.21 0.90
C GLU A 154 0.37 15.49 1.50
N VAL A 155 -0.60 14.71 1.08
CA VAL A 155 -1.95 14.68 1.67
C VAL A 155 -2.17 13.31 2.25
N THR A 156 -2.44 13.24 3.54
CA THR A 156 -2.75 11.99 4.24
C THR A 156 -4.20 11.98 4.67
N VAL A 157 -4.90 10.93 4.32
CA VAL A 157 -6.28 10.69 4.76
C VAL A 157 -6.24 9.58 5.80
N ARG A 158 -7.04 9.73 6.84
CA ARG A 158 -7.23 8.73 7.89
C ARG A 158 -8.71 8.50 8.11
N SER A 159 -9.16 7.29 7.89
CA SER A 159 -10.51 6.82 8.24
C SER A 159 -10.66 6.61 9.76
N THR A 160 -11.89 6.42 10.24
CA THR A 160 -12.20 6.08 11.64
C THR A 160 -11.47 4.84 12.16
N HIS A 161 -11.05 3.97 11.23
CA HIS A 161 -10.41 2.70 11.56
C HIS A 161 -8.90 2.69 11.39
N GLY A 162 -8.30 3.75 10.84
CA GLY A 162 -6.86 3.83 10.57
C GLY A 162 -6.54 4.39 9.19
N TYR A 163 -5.32 4.12 8.73
CA TYR A 163 -4.78 4.61 7.45
C TYR A 163 -4.86 3.58 6.31
N ILE A 164 -5.30 2.34 6.62
CA ILE A 164 -5.47 1.30 5.60
C ILE A 164 -6.79 1.51 4.86
N PRO A 165 -6.77 1.48 3.51
CA PRO A 165 -7.99 1.48 2.71
C PRO A 165 -8.96 0.36 3.11
N PHE A 166 -10.25 0.63 3.14
CA PHE A 166 -11.27 -0.33 3.59
C PHE A 166 -11.16 -1.73 2.93
N VAL A 167 -10.83 -1.78 1.63
CA VAL A 167 -10.67 -3.03 0.86
C VAL A 167 -9.51 -3.91 1.34
N GLU A 168 -8.46 -3.32 1.90
CA GLU A 168 -7.26 -4.02 2.37
C GLU A 168 -7.40 -4.48 3.84
N ARG A 169 -8.33 -3.86 4.60
CA ARG A 169 -8.53 -4.14 6.03
C ARG A 169 -8.74 -5.62 6.38
N PRO A 170 -9.61 -6.40 5.72
CA PRO A 170 -9.79 -7.81 6.09
C PRO A 170 -8.53 -8.66 5.90
N LYS A 171 -7.58 -8.23 5.06
CA LYS A 171 -6.33 -8.97 4.83
C LYS A 171 -5.45 -9.00 6.08
N ARG A 172 -5.45 -7.95 6.90
CA ARG A 172 -4.70 -7.95 8.17
C ARG A 172 -5.15 -9.08 9.10
N ALA A 173 -6.46 -9.24 9.28
CA ALA A 173 -7.03 -10.31 10.11
C ALA A 173 -6.77 -11.70 9.50
N LEU A 174 -6.88 -11.82 8.16
CA LEU A 174 -6.56 -13.04 7.43
C LEU A 174 -5.11 -13.49 7.65
N TYR A 175 -4.13 -12.60 7.43
CA TYR A 175 -2.71 -12.92 7.61
C TYR A 175 -2.36 -13.20 9.08
N GLY A 176 -2.97 -12.48 10.03
CA GLY A 176 -2.82 -12.77 11.45
C GLY A 176 -3.32 -14.17 11.82
N THR A 177 -4.50 -14.55 11.32
CA THR A 177 -5.07 -15.89 11.56
C THR A 177 -4.21 -16.98 10.93
N LEU A 178 -3.80 -16.80 9.67
CA LEU A 178 -2.91 -17.73 8.98
C LEU A 178 -1.56 -17.88 9.69
N ALA A 179 -0.97 -16.79 10.20
CA ALA A 179 0.27 -16.86 10.96
C ALA A 179 0.14 -17.75 12.20
N VAL A 180 -0.97 -17.62 12.96
CA VAL A 180 -1.24 -18.49 14.13
C VAL A 180 -1.43 -19.95 13.71
N SER A 181 -2.12 -20.21 12.60
CA SER A 181 -2.28 -21.57 12.06
C SER A 181 -0.93 -22.18 11.64
N TYR A 182 -0.11 -21.45 10.88
CA TYR A 182 1.21 -21.91 10.45
C TYR A 182 2.15 -22.14 11.64
N PHE A 183 2.08 -21.29 12.67
CA PHE A 183 2.83 -21.47 13.91
C PHE A 183 2.43 -22.77 14.60
N THR A 184 1.13 -23.01 14.75
CA THR A 184 0.59 -24.22 15.41
C THR A 184 1.01 -25.49 14.68
N ILE A 185 0.89 -25.51 13.34
CA ILE A 185 1.32 -26.63 12.50
C ILE A 185 2.84 -26.82 12.61
N SER A 186 3.62 -25.74 12.61
CA SER A 186 5.09 -25.80 12.75
C SER A 186 5.50 -26.41 14.09
N VAL A 187 4.83 -26.06 15.18
CA VAL A 187 5.10 -26.60 16.52
C VAL A 187 4.74 -28.08 16.59
N ILE A 188 3.53 -28.46 16.16
CA ILE A 188 3.06 -29.85 16.18
C ILE A 188 3.98 -30.73 15.33
N TRP A 189 4.27 -30.30 14.10
CA TRP A 189 5.11 -31.04 13.18
C TRP A 189 6.57 -31.07 13.62
N GLY A 190 7.08 -29.97 14.18
CA GLY A 190 8.42 -29.91 14.77
C GLY A 190 8.57 -30.88 15.94
N ALA A 191 7.60 -30.94 16.85
CA ALA A 191 7.59 -31.87 17.98
C ALA A 191 7.54 -33.34 17.53
N ALA A 192 6.71 -33.64 16.52
CA ALA A 192 6.66 -34.96 15.89
C ALA A 192 8.00 -35.32 15.23
N ALA A 193 8.59 -34.41 14.46
CA ALA A 193 9.86 -34.62 13.78
C ALA A 193 11.03 -34.83 14.75
N LEU A 194 11.02 -34.16 15.91
CA LEU A 194 12.01 -34.37 16.97
C LEU A 194 11.86 -35.74 17.62
N SER A 195 10.61 -36.18 17.86
CA SER A 195 10.31 -37.51 18.42
C SER A 195 10.79 -38.65 17.51
N TRP A 196 10.68 -38.47 16.18
CA TRP A 196 11.05 -39.49 15.18
C TRP A 196 12.25 -39.12 14.31
N ARG A 197 13.23 -38.40 14.86
CA ARG A 197 14.38 -37.89 14.10
C ARG A 197 15.14 -38.94 13.27
N HIS A 198 15.14 -40.20 13.70
CA HIS A 198 15.86 -41.30 13.04
C HIS A 198 15.11 -41.89 11.84
N GLN A 199 13.78 -41.72 11.77
CA GLN A 199 12.93 -42.29 10.72
C GLN A 199 12.38 -41.21 9.77
N LEU A 200 12.87 -39.98 9.87
CA LEU A 200 12.30 -38.84 9.16
C LEU A 200 12.63 -38.89 7.66
N PHE A 201 11.61 -39.10 6.83
CA PHE A 201 11.74 -39.09 5.38
C PHE A 201 12.10 -37.71 4.83
N TYR A 202 12.75 -37.65 3.67
CA TYR A 202 13.14 -36.41 3.03
C TYR A 202 11.96 -35.47 2.73
N ILE A 203 10.79 -36.02 2.40
CA ILE A 203 9.56 -35.26 2.18
C ILE A 203 9.10 -34.52 3.45
N GLN A 204 9.24 -35.14 4.62
CA GLN A 204 8.81 -34.58 5.90
C GLN A 204 9.69 -33.40 6.32
N LYS A 205 11.00 -33.43 5.97
CA LYS A 205 11.92 -32.30 6.14
C LYS A 205 11.49 -31.10 5.28
N ARG A 206 11.03 -31.32 4.05
CA ARG A 206 10.54 -30.25 3.17
C ARG A 206 9.26 -29.60 3.70
N ILE A 207 8.36 -30.38 4.30
CA ILE A 207 7.14 -29.84 4.93
C ILE A 207 7.51 -28.82 6.01
N ILE A 208 8.51 -29.09 6.86
CA ILE A 208 8.98 -28.11 7.86
C ILE A 208 9.40 -26.79 7.20
N VAL A 209 10.21 -26.87 6.15
CA VAL A 209 10.71 -25.67 5.45
C VAL A 209 9.57 -24.87 4.83
N VAL A 210 8.60 -25.55 4.20
CA VAL A 210 7.41 -24.91 3.61
C VAL A 210 6.56 -24.23 4.68
N THR A 211 6.31 -24.88 5.80
CA THR A 211 5.51 -24.33 6.90
C THR A 211 6.19 -23.13 7.56
N ILE A 212 7.52 -23.20 7.78
CA ILE A 212 8.30 -22.06 8.30
C ILE A 212 8.27 -20.89 7.30
N SER A 213 8.44 -21.16 6.00
CA SER A 213 8.34 -20.11 4.96
C SER A 213 6.97 -19.44 4.96
N GLY A 214 5.89 -20.23 5.11
CA GLY A 214 4.53 -19.72 5.24
C GLY A 214 4.30 -18.89 6.50
N LEU A 215 4.90 -19.29 7.64
CA LEU A 215 4.88 -18.51 8.87
C LEU A 215 5.56 -17.15 8.68
N VAL A 216 6.78 -17.13 8.11
CA VAL A 216 7.52 -15.88 7.85
C VAL A 216 6.73 -14.96 6.93
N GLU A 217 6.18 -15.49 5.83
CA GLU A 217 5.34 -14.72 4.90
C GLU A 217 4.14 -14.08 5.62
N CYS A 218 3.36 -14.87 6.36
CA CYS A 218 2.14 -14.38 7.03
C CYS A 218 2.47 -13.38 8.14
N SER A 219 3.54 -13.62 8.91
CA SER A 219 4.01 -12.68 9.94
C SER A 219 4.49 -11.37 9.34
N CYS A 220 5.26 -11.39 8.24
CA CYS A 220 5.71 -10.17 7.57
C CYS A 220 4.54 -9.37 7.00
N PHE A 221 3.56 -10.02 6.34
CA PHE A 221 2.36 -9.32 5.88
C PHE A 221 1.53 -8.77 7.05
N PHE A 222 1.35 -9.53 8.13
CA PHE A 222 0.64 -9.05 9.31
C PHE A 222 1.29 -7.79 9.89
N VAL A 223 2.63 -7.80 10.09
CA VAL A 223 3.38 -6.64 10.58
C VAL A 223 3.32 -5.48 9.60
N LEU A 224 3.43 -5.74 8.30
CA LEU A 224 3.30 -4.71 7.25
C LEU A 224 1.95 -4.00 7.36
N TYR A 225 0.84 -4.73 7.40
CA TYR A 225 -0.48 -4.14 7.54
C TYR A 225 -0.66 -3.48 8.93
N ASP A 226 -0.16 -4.06 10.02
CA ASP A 226 -0.24 -3.42 11.33
C ASP A 226 0.52 -2.08 11.40
N GLN A 227 1.70 -2.00 10.78
CA GLN A 227 2.48 -0.77 10.70
C GLN A 227 1.83 0.25 9.75
N TRP A 228 1.41 -0.19 8.56
CA TRP A 228 0.71 0.67 7.60
C TRP A 228 -0.54 1.30 8.22
N ASP A 229 -1.28 0.54 9.03
CA ASP A 229 -2.45 1.04 9.77
C ASP A 229 -2.10 2.12 10.79
N LYS A 230 -0.88 2.12 11.35
CA LYS A 230 -0.45 3.05 12.40
C LYS A 230 0.26 4.29 11.86
N THR A 231 1.11 4.13 10.84
CA THR A 231 2.00 5.19 10.36
C THR A 231 1.58 5.80 9.03
N ALA A 232 0.61 5.21 8.33
CA ALA A 232 0.32 5.50 6.92
C ALA A 232 1.46 5.15 5.95
N ASP A 233 2.58 4.60 6.46
CA ASP A 233 3.76 4.32 5.66
C ASP A 233 3.80 2.87 5.20
N TYR A 234 4.01 2.70 3.90
CA TYR A 234 4.12 1.39 3.29
C TYR A 234 5.59 0.90 3.30
N HIS A 235 5.92 0.01 4.25
CA HIS A 235 7.27 -0.53 4.39
C HIS A 235 7.63 -1.52 3.27
N ARG A 236 8.26 -1.00 2.20
CA ARG A 236 8.67 -1.77 1.01
C ARG A 236 9.54 -3.00 1.32
N VAL A 237 10.39 -2.92 2.35
CA VAL A 237 11.26 -4.04 2.75
C VAL A 237 10.46 -5.21 3.29
N LEU A 238 9.49 -4.97 4.18
CA LEU A 238 8.63 -6.02 4.72
C LEU A 238 7.79 -6.68 3.62
N PHE A 239 7.27 -5.87 2.69
CA PHE A 239 6.59 -6.39 1.52
C PHE A 239 7.50 -7.28 0.66
N ALA A 240 8.72 -6.84 0.35
CA ALA A 240 9.66 -7.60 -0.46
C ALA A 240 10.04 -8.95 0.19
N VAL A 241 10.27 -8.96 1.51
CA VAL A 241 10.55 -10.19 2.26
C VAL A 241 9.35 -11.13 2.22
N ALA A 242 8.14 -10.64 2.46
CA ALA A 242 6.92 -11.44 2.41
C ALA A 242 6.68 -12.01 1.00
N ALA A 243 6.82 -11.19 -0.03
CA ALA A 243 6.68 -11.61 -1.43
C ALA A 243 7.72 -12.68 -1.81
N TYR A 244 8.99 -12.51 -1.41
CA TYR A 244 10.03 -13.49 -1.64
C TYR A 244 9.73 -14.83 -0.95
N ALA A 245 9.29 -14.78 0.32
CA ALA A 245 8.88 -15.96 1.06
C ALA A 245 7.69 -16.67 0.39
N SER A 246 6.74 -15.92 -0.17
CA SER A 246 5.60 -16.46 -0.93
C SER A 246 6.05 -17.20 -2.19
N VAL A 247 6.90 -16.57 -3.02
CA VAL A 247 7.45 -17.18 -4.24
C VAL A 247 8.28 -18.42 -3.90
N TYR A 248 9.13 -18.33 -2.88
CA TYR A 248 9.96 -19.44 -2.43
C TYR A 248 9.11 -20.64 -1.95
N LYS A 249 8.06 -20.38 -1.18
CA LYS A 249 7.09 -21.40 -0.74
C LYS A 249 6.44 -22.11 -1.92
N VAL A 250 5.95 -21.38 -2.91
CA VAL A 250 5.34 -21.96 -4.12
C VAL A 250 6.34 -22.81 -4.89
N ALA A 251 7.58 -22.34 -5.04
CA ALA A 251 8.65 -23.10 -5.71
C ALA A 251 8.97 -24.41 -4.98
N LEU A 252 9.01 -24.41 -3.64
CA LEU A 252 9.21 -25.60 -2.83
C LEU A 252 8.04 -26.59 -2.96
N CYS A 253 6.80 -26.11 -2.93
CA CYS A 253 5.62 -26.95 -3.12
C CYS A 253 5.61 -27.60 -4.50
N PHE A 254 5.88 -26.82 -5.56
CA PHE A 254 5.94 -27.34 -6.93
C PHE A 254 7.06 -28.37 -7.11
N ARG A 255 8.26 -28.11 -6.59
CA ARG A 255 9.37 -29.09 -6.59
C ARG A 255 9.02 -30.34 -5.78
N GLY A 256 8.29 -30.20 -4.68
CA GLY A 256 7.78 -31.32 -3.88
C GLY A 256 6.81 -32.20 -4.69
N LEU A 257 5.86 -31.57 -5.38
CA LEU A 257 4.88 -32.24 -6.22
C LEU A 257 5.53 -32.96 -7.41
N LEU A 258 6.49 -32.33 -8.09
CA LEU A 258 7.23 -32.96 -9.18
C LEU A 258 8.01 -34.20 -8.72
N VAL A 259 8.69 -34.13 -7.57
CA VAL A 259 9.43 -35.29 -7.03
C VAL A 259 8.47 -36.41 -6.66
N SER A 260 7.28 -36.10 -6.11
CA SER A 260 6.26 -37.12 -5.83
C SER A 260 5.75 -37.77 -7.10
N ALA A 261 5.46 -36.98 -8.14
CA ALA A 261 4.93 -37.48 -9.40
C ALA A 261 5.92 -38.40 -10.15
N MET A 262 7.22 -38.10 -10.10
CA MET A 262 8.25 -38.94 -10.72
C MET A 262 8.56 -40.22 -9.91
N ALA A 263 8.22 -40.25 -8.63
CA ALA A 263 8.46 -41.43 -7.78
C ALA A 263 7.44 -42.56 -8.05
N ASP A 264 6.30 -42.24 -8.66
CA ASP A 264 5.18 -43.17 -8.87
C ASP A 264 5.27 -43.96 -10.19
N ASP A 265 6.30 -43.79 -11.02
CA ASP A 265 6.49 -44.59 -12.25
C ASP A 265 6.88 -46.05 -11.90
N PRO A 266 5.98 -47.04 -11.99
CA PRO A 266 6.26 -48.43 -11.62
C PRO A 266 6.85 -49.22 -12.80
N VAL A 267 7.33 -48.55 -13.85
CA VAL A 267 7.48 -49.16 -15.18
C VAL A 267 8.73 -50.05 -15.33
N ASN A 268 9.72 -49.97 -14.42
CA ASN A 268 10.92 -50.83 -14.49
C ASN A 268 11.24 -51.53 -13.16
N ALA A 269 10.25 -52.17 -12.52
CA ALA A 269 10.47 -53.06 -11.36
C ALA A 269 11.16 -54.40 -11.75
N GLY A 270 12.08 -54.37 -12.70
CA GLY A 270 12.83 -55.54 -13.19
C GLY A 270 14.35 -55.43 -13.07
N GLU A 271 14.93 -54.24 -12.83
CA GLU A 271 16.39 -54.10 -12.76
C GLU A 271 16.82 -53.14 -11.65
N PRO A 272 17.68 -53.57 -10.71
CA PRO A 272 18.14 -52.74 -9.59
C PRO A 272 19.16 -51.71 -10.07
N ASP A 273 18.68 -50.56 -10.55
CA ASP A 273 19.55 -49.49 -11.01
C ASP A 273 19.99 -48.57 -9.87
N VAL A 274 21.27 -48.70 -9.47
CA VAL A 274 21.96 -47.95 -8.39
C VAL A 274 22.17 -46.46 -8.74
N SER A 275 21.78 -46.05 -9.95
CA SER A 275 22.10 -44.74 -10.55
C SER A 275 21.31 -43.55 -9.98
N VAL A 276 20.09 -43.74 -9.49
CA VAL A 276 19.20 -42.62 -9.11
C VAL A 276 19.58 -41.96 -7.77
N MET A 277 20.42 -42.61 -6.96
CA MET A 277 20.79 -42.10 -5.63
C MET A 277 21.76 -40.90 -5.68
N ILE A 278 22.42 -40.62 -6.81
CA ILE A 278 23.52 -39.65 -6.86
C ILE A 278 23.06 -38.23 -7.27
N HIS A 279 21.96 -38.08 -8.01
CA HIS A 279 21.53 -36.74 -8.46
C HIS A 279 20.63 -35.97 -7.48
N VAL A 280 20.17 -36.59 -6.38
CA VAL A 280 19.32 -35.92 -5.38
C VAL A 280 20.14 -35.24 -4.27
N VAL A 281 21.45 -35.51 -4.18
CA VAL A 281 22.31 -35.00 -3.10
C VAL A 281 22.91 -33.61 -3.40
N LEU A 282 22.85 -33.14 -4.65
CA LEU A 282 23.46 -31.87 -5.08
C LEU A 282 22.42 -30.91 -5.70
N ALA A 283 21.45 -30.42 -4.92
CA ALA A 283 20.66 -29.20 -5.23
C ALA A 283 19.72 -28.77 -4.09
#